data_AF-A0A953PXR6-F1
#
_entry.id   AF-A0A953PXR6-F1
#
_cell.length_a   1.000
_cell.length_b   1.000
_cell.length_c   1.000
_cell.angle_alpha   90.00
_cell.angle_beta   90.00
_cell.angle_gamma   90.00
#
_symmetry.space_group_name_H-M   'P 1'
#
loop_
_entity.id
_entity.type
_entity.pdbx_description
1 polymer ?
#
loop_
_entity_poly.entity_id
_entity_poly.type
_entity_poly.pdbx_seq_one_letter_code
_entity_poly.pdbx_strand_id
1 'polypeptide(L)'
;MGGRQTILDPSMNSPEVRDFEKALRQRVVGQERAVRRLARVYQVYLAGLSTTGRPIVNLLFLGPTGSGKTRLVEATAEVLLGNVRAVVKIDCAEFQHSHEIAKLIGSPPGYLGHR
;
A
#
# COMPACT_ATOMS: atom_id res chain seq x y z
N MET A 1 17.15 -36.38 -22.19
CA MET A 1 16.38 -35.77 -21.07
C MET A 1 17.12 -34.53 -20.60
N GLY A 2 16.85 -33.37 -21.22
CA GLY A 2 17.43 -32.10 -20.80
C GLY A 2 16.53 -31.49 -19.72
N GLY A 3 16.91 -31.62 -18.46
CA GLY A 3 16.23 -30.91 -17.37
C GLY A 3 16.34 -29.42 -17.61
N ARG A 4 15.21 -28.72 -17.73
CA ARG A 4 15.20 -27.25 -17.70
C ARG A 4 15.83 -26.82 -16.38
N GLN A 5 17.06 -26.32 -16.42
CA GLN A 5 17.61 -25.59 -15.30
C GLN A 5 16.81 -24.30 -15.17
N THR A 6 15.93 -24.25 -14.17
CA THR A 6 15.31 -23.00 -13.76
C THR A 6 16.40 -22.14 -13.15
N ILE A 7 16.87 -21.13 -13.90
CA ILE A 7 17.81 -20.15 -13.40
C ILE A 7 17.08 -19.30 -12.36
N LEU A 8 17.49 -19.41 -11.10
CA LEU A 8 16.99 -18.58 -10.01
C LEU A 8 17.79 -17.27 -9.99
N ASP A 9 17.18 -16.19 -10.46
CA ASP A 9 17.78 -14.85 -10.46
C ASP A 9 17.07 -13.96 -9.41
N PRO A 10 17.75 -13.59 -8.31
CA PRO A 10 17.16 -12.74 -7.27
C PRO A 10 16.92 -11.29 -7.71
N SER A 11 17.43 -10.88 -8.87
CA SER A 11 17.16 -9.56 -9.46
C SER A 11 15.87 -9.53 -10.29
N MET A 12 15.27 -10.69 -10.58
CA MET A 12 14.04 -10.80 -11.37
C MET A 12 12.79 -10.72 -10.50
N ASN A 13 11.83 -9.90 -10.93
CA ASN A 13 10.48 -9.89 -10.39
C ASN A 13 9.64 -11.01 -11.03
N SER A 14 8.74 -11.60 -10.25
CA SER A 14 7.72 -12.53 -10.75
C SER A 14 6.83 -11.89 -11.83
N PRO A 15 6.26 -12.69 -12.76
CA PRO A 15 5.32 -12.19 -13.78
C PRO A 15 4.23 -11.27 -13.20
N GLU A 16 3.62 -11.68 -12.10
CA GLU A 16 2.54 -10.97 -11.41
C GLU A 16 3.00 -9.60 -10.91
N VAL A 17 4.23 -9.50 -10.39
CA VAL A 17 4.81 -8.24 -9.92
C VAL A 17 5.15 -7.31 -11.07
N ARG A 18 5.62 -7.85 -12.20
CA ARG A 18 5.89 -7.04 -13.41
C ARG A 18 4.60 -6.46 -13.97
N ASP A 19 3.52 -7.24 -13.99
CA ASP A 19 2.21 -6.79 -14.45
C ASP A 19 1.62 -5.74 -13.50
N PHE A 20 1.73 -5.94 -12.19
CA PHE A 20 1.37 -4.95 -11.17
C PHE A 20 2.14 -3.63 -11.35
N GLU A 21 3.46 -3.69 -11.50
CA GLU A 21 4.29 -2.50 -11.68
C GLU A 21 3.93 -1.74 -12.97
N LYS A 22 3.72 -2.47 -14.08
CA LYS A 22 3.30 -1.90 -15.36
C LYS A 22 1.93 -1.22 -15.26
N ALA A 23 0.97 -1.87 -14.60
CA ALA A 23 -0.38 -1.32 -14.41
C ALA A 23 -0.37 -0.04 -13.55
N LEU A 24 0.51 0.05 -12.54
CA LEU A 24 0.72 1.27 -11.76
C LEU A 24 1.35 2.40 -12.58
N ARG A 25 2.39 2.09 -13.39
CA ARG A 25 3.06 3.08 -14.26
C ARG A 25 2.12 3.72 -15.26
N GLN A 26 1.12 2.97 -15.74
CA GLN A 26 0.09 3.49 -16.64
C GLN A 26 -0.86 4.50 -15.96
N ARG A 27 -0.97 4.46 -14.62
CA ARG A 27 -1.92 5.27 -13.84
C ARG A 27 -1.26 6.43 -13.10
N VAL A 28 0.04 6.34 -12.81
CA VAL A 28 0.78 7.31 -12.02
C VAL A 28 2.07 7.69 -12.74
N VAL A 29 2.15 8.95 -13.16
CA VAL A 29 3.31 9.51 -13.87
C VAL A 29 4.27 10.17 -12.89
N GLY A 30 5.58 9.98 -13.10
CA GLY A 30 6.63 10.70 -12.36
C GLY A 30 6.94 10.18 -10.95
N GLN A 31 6.33 9.06 -10.52
CA GLN A 31 6.52 8.46 -9.19
C GLN A 31 7.29 7.13 -9.21
N GLU A 32 8.30 7.04 -10.07
CA GLU A 32 9.10 5.85 -10.38
C GLU A 32 9.69 5.12 -9.18
N ARG A 33 10.19 5.89 -8.20
CA ARG A 33 10.78 5.33 -6.98
C ARG A 33 9.71 4.69 -6.10
N ALA A 34 8.56 5.33 -5.98
CA ALA A 34 7.46 4.87 -5.15
C ALA A 34 6.78 3.62 -5.75
N VAL A 35 6.58 3.61 -7.07
CA VAL A 35 6.06 2.44 -7.81
C VAL A 35 6.97 1.23 -7.66
N ARG A 36 8.29 1.37 -7.87
CA ARG A 36 9.25 0.28 -7.64
C ARG A 36 9.24 -0.23 -6.20
N ARG A 37 9.08 0.67 -5.22
CA ARG A 37 9.01 0.28 -3.81
C ARG A 37 7.76 -0.57 -3.52
N LEU A 38 6.61 -0.20 -4.08
CA LEU A 38 5.36 -0.96 -3.97
C LEU A 38 5.47 -2.33 -4.67
N ALA A 39 6.05 -2.39 -5.87
CA ALA A 39 6.27 -3.66 -6.58
C ALA A 39 7.12 -4.63 -5.74
N ARG A 40 8.18 -4.13 -5.10
CA ARG A 40 8.99 -4.94 -4.17
C ARG A 40 8.21 -5.43 -2.95
N VAL A 41 7.34 -4.60 -2.39
CA VAL A 41 6.47 -5.02 -1.27
C VAL A 41 5.52 -6.11 -1.72
N TYR A 42 4.92 -5.98 -2.90
CA TYR A 42 4.04 -6.98 -3.48
C TYR A 42 4.76 -8.31 -3.72
N GLN A 43 6.02 -8.27 -4.18
CA GLN A 43 6.86 -9.48 -4.30
C GLN A 43 7.09 -10.18 -2.96
N VAL A 44 7.35 -9.42 -1.88
CA VAL A 44 7.52 -9.97 -0.53
C VAL A 44 6.23 -10.61 -0.02
N TYR A 45 5.09 -9.98 -0.30
CA TYR A 45 3.77 -10.51 0.03
C TYR A 45 3.49 -11.84 -0.69
N LEU A 46 3.68 -11.88 -2.01
CA LEU A 46 3.47 -13.10 -2.81
C LEU A 46 4.41 -14.24 -2.39
N ALA A 47 5.63 -13.92 -1.94
CA ALA A 47 6.58 -14.89 -1.43
C ALA A 47 6.25 -15.41 -0.01
N GLY A 48 5.23 -14.85 0.66
CA GLY A 48 4.86 -15.24 2.03
C GLY A 48 5.90 -14.85 3.09
N LEU A 49 6.79 -13.89 2.80
CA LEU A 49 7.90 -13.51 3.67
C LEU A 49 7.54 -12.39 4.67
N SER A 50 6.25 -12.18 4.94
CA SER A 50 5.77 -11.17 5.89
C SER A 50 5.57 -11.76 7.29
N THR A 51 5.98 -11.04 8.33
CA THR A 51 5.75 -11.46 9.72
C THR A 51 4.28 -11.35 10.12
N THR A 52 3.73 -12.42 10.70
CA THR A 52 2.37 -12.44 11.25
C THR A 52 2.17 -11.36 12.33
N GLY A 53 1.00 -10.73 12.35
CA GLY A 53 0.66 -9.70 13.34
C GLY A 53 1.32 -8.34 13.12
N ARG A 54 2.01 -8.12 11.99
CA ARG A 54 2.60 -6.84 11.60
C ARG A 54 2.11 -6.40 10.23
N PRO A 55 2.02 -5.08 9.95
CA PRO A 55 1.77 -4.60 8.60
C PRO A 55 2.83 -5.14 7.62
N ILE A 56 2.39 -5.54 6.42
CA ILE A 56 3.29 -6.00 5.34
C ILE A 56 4.35 -4.93 5.04
N VAL A 57 3.94 -3.67 5.04
CA VAL A 57 4.83 -2.51 4.92
C VAL A 57 4.21 -1.29 5.60
N ASN A 58 5.06 -0.44 6.17
CA ASN A 58 4.72 0.94 6.52
C ASN A 58 5.46 1.88 5.56
N LEU A 59 4.72 2.79 4.91
CA LEU A 59 5.28 3.72 3.94
C LEU A 59 4.93 5.16 4.33
N LEU A 60 5.88 6.07 4.14
CA LEU A 60 5.68 7.51 4.28
C LEU A 60 5.97 8.17 2.94
N PHE A 61 4.96 8.78 2.34
CA PHE A 61 5.09 9.53 1.09
C PHE A 61 5.26 11.01 1.40
N LEU A 62 6.37 11.61 0.95
CA LEU A 62 6.69 13.02 1.18
C LEU A 62 6.74 13.78 -0.14
N GLY A 63 6.33 15.04 -0.12
CA GLY A 63 6.34 15.93 -1.29
C GLY A 63 5.22 16.98 -1.23
N PRO A 64 5.24 17.98 -2.12
CA PRO A 64 4.26 19.06 -2.14
C PRO A 64 2.83 18.57 -2.45
N THR A 65 1.82 19.36 -2.12
CA THR A 65 0.42 19.08 -2.47
C THR A 65 0.27 18.89 -3.98
N GLY A 66 -0.60 17.97 -4.40
CA GLY A 66 -0.83 17.67 -5.82
C GLY A 66 0.22 16.74 -6.46
N SER A 67 1.29 16.35 -5.77
CA SER A 67 2.35 15.49 -6.33
C SER A 67 1.95 14.02 -6.60
N GLY A 68 0.69 13.64 -6.34
CA GLY A 68 0.18 12.28 -6.60
C GLY A 68 0.35 11.26 -5.47
N LYS A 69 0.72 11.67 -4.25
CA LYS A 69 0.88 10.77 -3.09
C LYS A 69 -0.38 9.93 -2.82
N THR A 70 -1.53 10.58 -2.68
CA THR A 70 -2.82 9.92 -2.45
C THR A 70 -3.25 9.10 -3.67
N ARG A 71 -3.05 9.63 -4.88
CA ARG A 71 -3.40 8.94 -6.12
C ARG A 71 -2.63 7.61 -6.27
N LEU A 72 -1.38 7.54 -5.82
CA LEU A 72 -0.60 6.30 -5.86
C LEU A 72 -1.21 5.21 -4.97
N VAL A 73 -1.68 5.56 -3.78
CA VAL A 73 -2.37 4.63 -2.87
C VAL A 73 -3.66 4.11 -3.50
N GLU A 74 -4.46 5.03 -4.04
CA GLU A 74 -5.71 4.73 -4.74
C GLU A 74 -5.51 3.85 -5.98
N ALA A 75 -4.50 4.17 -6.81
CA ALA A 75 -4.15 3.36 -7.98
C ALA A 75 -3.68 1.95 -7.58
N THR A 76 -3.00 1.82 -6.43
CA THR A 76 -2.60 0.52 -5.90
C THR A 76 -3.82 -0.34 -5.55
N ALA A 77 -4.80 0.25 -4.86
CA ALA A 77 -6.06 -0.44 -4.54
C ALA A 77 -6.86 -0.80 -5.80
N GLU A 78 -6.90 0.11 -6.78
CA GLU A 78 -7.54 -0.13 -8.07
C GLU A 78 -6.89 -1.30 -8.82
N VAL A 79 -5.57 -1.39 -8.86
CA VAL A 79 -4.84 -2.47 -9.55
C VAL A 79 -4.98 -3.81 -8.82
N LEU A 80 -4.95 -3.81 -7.48
CA LEU A 80 -5.01 -5.05 -6.70
C LEU A 80 -6.43 -5.60 -6.53
N LEU A 81 -7.42 -4.72 -6.37
CA LEU A 81 -8.77 -5.09 -5.93
C LEU A 81 -9.85 -4.61 -6.91
N GLY A 82 -9.47 -3.98 -8.03
CA GLY A 82 -10.42 -3.45 -9.01
C GLY A 82 -11.23 -2.24 -8.53
N ASN A 83 -10.93 -1.71 -7.33
CA ASN A 83 -11.71 -0.64 -6.71
C ASN A 83 -10.81 0.40 -6.04
N VAL A 84 -10.90 1.64 -6.53
CA VAL A 84 -10.17 2.80 -5.98
C VAL A 84 -10.51 3.11 -4.51
N ARG A 85 -11.70 2.69 -4.07
CA ARG A 85 -12.22 2.86 -2.70
C ARG A 85 -11.91 1.69 -1.77
N ALA A 86 -11.18 0.67 -2.23
CA ALA A 86 -10.74 -0.44 -1.39
C ALA A 86 -9.56 -0.05 -0.48
N VAL A 87 -9.74 1.07 0.23
CA VAL A 87 -8.79 1.67 1.16
C VAL A 87 -9.58 2.20 2.36
N VAL A 88 -9.06 1.97 3.57
CA VAL A 88 -9.54 2.68 4.75
C VAL A 88 -8.76 3.99 4.82
N LYS A 89 -9.48 5.12 4.68
CA LYS A 89 -8.90 6.46 4.75
C LYS A 89 -9.18 7.06 6.11
N ILE A 90 -8.13 7.55 6.75
CA ILE A 90 -8.20 8.33 7.98
C ILE A 90 -7.71 9.73 7.63
N ASP A 91 -8.55 10.75 7.82
CA ASP A 91 -8.16 12.14 7.59
C ASP A 91 -7.47 12.69 8.83
N CYS A 92 -6.15 12.84 8.77
CA CYS A 92 -5.36 13.40 9.87
C CYS A 92 -5.71 14.85 10.20
N ALA A 93 -6.36 15.60 9.29
CA ALA A 93 -6.81 16.96 9.57
C ALA A 93 -7.94 17.01 10.61
N GLU A 94 -8.65 15.89 10.84
CA GLU A 94 -9.70 15.77 11.86
C GLU A 94 -9.17 15.49 13.28
N PHE A 95 -7.84 15.49 13.48
CA PHE A 95 -7.17 15.13 14.74
C PHE A 95 -6.22 16.23 15.23
N GLN A 96 -6.66 17.48 15.13
CA GLN A 96 -5.87 18.64 15.57
C GLN A 96 -5.93 18.83 17.09
N HIS A 97 -6.97 18.32 17.74
CA HIS A 97 -7.15 18.40 19.18
C HIS A 97 -7.14 17.03 19.86
N SER A 98 -6.64 16.97 21.10
CA SER A 98 -6.48 15.73 21.86
C SER A 98 -7.79 14.94 22.02
N HIS A 99 -8.91 15.62 22.16
CA HIS A 99 -10.22 14.98 22.33
C HIS A 99 -10.74 14.33 21.03
N GLU A 100 -10.21 14.69 19.87
CA GLU A 100 -10.61 14.10 18.58
C GLU A 100 -10.06 12.70 18.37
N ILE A 101 -9.04 12.30 19.14
CA ILE A 101 -8.48 10.94 19.13
C ILE A 101 -9.56 9.89 19.44
N ALA A 102 -10.59 10.25 20.23
CA ALA A 102 -11.73 9.39 20.52
C ALA A 102 -12.49 8.93 19.25
N LYS A 103 -12.42 9.69 18.14
CA LYS A 103 -13.00 9.28 16.84
C LYS A 103 -12.30 8.03 16.27
N LEU A 104 -11.03 7.80 16.63
CA LEU A 104 -10.21 6.69 16.13
C LEU A 104 -10.20 5.50 17.09
N ILE A 105 -10.11 5.75 18.40
CA ILE A 105 -9.98 4.69 19.42
C ILE A 105 -11.30 4.37 20.16
N GLY A 106 -12.35 5.16 19.93
CA GLY A 106 -13.61 5.08 20.65
C GLY A 106 -13.66 5.99 21.89
N SER A 107 -14.89 6.34 22.30
CA SER A 107 -15.13 7.08 23.53
C SER A 107 -14.93 6.18 24.76
N PRO A 108 -14.52 6.73 25.92
CA PRO A 108 -14.47 5.98 27.18
C PRO A 108 -15.87 5.45 27.59
N PRO A 109 -15.94 4.38 28.40
CA PRO A 109 -17.19 3.90 28.98
C PRO A 109 -17.99 5.01 29.66
N GLY A 110 -19.29 5.08 29.39
CA GLY A 110 -20.20 6.08 29.95
C GLY A 110 -20.34 7.38 29.12
N TYR A 111 -19.63 7.52 28.01
CA TYR A 111 -19.76 8.66 27.08
C TYR A 111 -20.49 8.28 25.79
N LEU A 112 -21.14 9.26 25.14
CA LEU A 112 -21.73 9.10 23.81
C LEU A 112 -20.64 8.62 22.81
N GLY A 113 -20.94 7.55 22.08
CA GLY A 113 -20.00 6.88 21.16
C GLY A 113 -19.30 5.63 21.72
N HIS A 114 -19.55 5.28 22.99
CA HIS A 114 -19.14 3.99 23.56
C HIS A 114 -20.25 2.95 23.37
N ARG A 115 -20.19 2.17 22.28
CA ARG A 115 -20.96 0.94 22.05
C ARG A 115 -20.14 -0.06 21.28
#